data_AF-A0AAE5XJA9-F1
#
_entry.id   AF-A0AAE5XJA9-F1
#
_cell.length_a   1.000
_cell.length_b   1.000
_cell.length_c   1.000
_cell.angle_alpha   90.00
_cell.angle_beta   90.00
_cell.angle_gamma   90.00
#
_symmetry.space_group_name_H-M   'P 1'
#
loop_
_entity.id
_entity.type
_entity.pdbx_description
1 polymer ?
#
loop_
_entity_poly.entity_id
_entity_poly.type
_entity_poly.pdbx_seq_one_letter_code
_entity_poly.pdbx_strand_id
1 'polypeptide(L)'
;MKGLKSLMLNTPVRCKNKIIFLIIGAILQLNACATFTSTSIKQRYLELTYQDFGPPALATDLLGSEWWQWNPHGDPRPRQYDVHVIVYRDITENEVHTRFPINEATEKDYRYLPYSTAMTYLNANITALVSDDESVVQEIRELLIQTRREIVQALGD
;
A
#
# COMPACT_ATOMS: atom_id res chain seq x y z
N MET A 1 -70.32 58.83 -11.93
CA MET A 1 -70.63 59.27 -10.54
C MET A 1 -70.03 58.23 -9.61
N LYS A 2 -68.93 58.54 -8.90
CA LYS A 2 -68.91 58.92 -7.47
C LYS A 2 -69.74 57.93 -6.62
N GLY A 3 -69.23 57.24 -5.61
CA GLY A 3 -68.00 57.34 -4.85
C GLY A 3 -67.83 56.04 -4.03
N LEU A 4 -66.63 55.69 -3.57
CA LEU A 4 -66.11 56.08 -2.25
C LEU A 4 -67.11 55.76 -1.13
N LYS A 5 -66.80 55.03 -0.07
CA LYS A 5 -65.51 54.58 0.48
C LYS A 5 -65.86 53.86 1.79
N SER A 6 -65.05 52.87 2.18
CA SER A 6 -64.50 52.76 3.54
C SER A 6 -65.52 52.43 4.66
N LEU A 7 -65.19 51.88 5.82
CA LEU A 7 -63.99 51.82 6.67
C LEU A 7 -64.30 50.58 7.55
N MET A 8 -63.45 49.56 7.66
CA MET A 8 -62.24 49.50 8.50
C MET A 8 -62.40 48.62 9.74
N LEU A 9 -61.37 47.77 9.94
CA LEU A 9 -60.71 47.43 11.21
C LEU A 9 -61.51 46.52 12.18
N ASN A 10 -60.95 45.56 12.90
CA ASN A 10 -59.55 45.31 13.23
C ASN A 10 -59.36 43.86 13.72
N THR A 11 -58.14 43.36 13.51
CA THR A 11 -57.47 42.13 13.96
C THR A 11 -57.33 42.09 15.52
N PRO A 12 -56.84 41.03 16.25
CA PRO A 12 -55.61 40.29 15.94
C PRO A 12 -55.41 38.80 16.37
N VAL A 13 -54.65 38.11 15.50
CA VAL A 13 -53.39 37.37 15.73
C VAL A 13 -53.30 36.30 16.83
N ARG A 14 -53.11 35.04 16.38
CA ARG A 14 -51.97 34.14 16.74
C ARG A 14 -52.07 32.88 15.86
N CYS A 15 -51.49 32.81 14.66
CA CYS A 15 -50.09 32.81 14.27
C CYS A 15 -49.25 31.69 14.92
N LYS A 16 -48.57 30.96 14.03
CA LYS A 16 -47.38 30.11 14.23
C LYS A 16 -47.71 28.68 14.68
N ASN A 17 -47.54 27.68 13.80
CA ASN A 17 -46.93 26.37 14.14
C ASN A 17 -47.07 25.24 13.12
N LYS A 18 -47.46 25.45 11.84
CA LYS A 18 -47.50 24.31 10.89
C LYS A 18 -46.82 24.48 9.54
N ILE A 19 -46.29 25.66 9.18
CA ILE A 19 -45.72 25.89 7.84
C ILE A 19 -44.17 25.90 7.83
N ILE A 20 -43.50 25.83 8.99
CA ILE A 20 -42.02 25.89 9.06
C ILE A 20 -41.36 24.50 8.88
N PHE A 21 -42.12 23.40 8.90
CA PHE A 21 -41.53 22.06 8.76
C PHE A 21 -41.33 21.57 7.32
N LEU A 22 -41.85 22.29 6.30
CA LEU A 22 -41.81 21.81 4.91
C LEU A 22 -40.74 22.45 4.01
N ILE A 23 -40.00 23.46 4.49
CA ILE A 23 -38.97 24.13 3.66
C ILE A 23 -37.53 23.74 4.08
N ILE A 24 -37.33 23.19 5.28
CA ILE A 24 -35.99 22.79 5.77
C ILE A 24 -35.62 21.35 5.35
N GLY A 25 -36.55 20.58 4.74
CA GLY A 25 -36.31 19.21 4.30
C GLY A 25 -35.74 19.05 2.87
N ALA A 26 -35.65 20.13 2.09
CA ALA A 26 -35.30 20.06 0.67
C ALA A 26 -33.90 20.58 0.31
N ILE A 27 -33.09 21.01 1.29
CA ILE A 27 -31.73 21.53 1.08
C ILE A 27 -30.73 20.67 1.87
N LEU A 28 -30.74 19.36 1.63
CA LEU A 28 -29.78 18.42 2.23
C LEU A 28 -29.45 17.26 1.27
N GLN A 29 -29.54 17.50 -0.03
CA GLN A 29 -28.98 16.64 -1.06
C GLN A 29 -28.29 17.57 -2.05
N LEU A 30 -26.95 17.61 -2.04
CA LEU A 30 -26.04 18.12 -3.09
C LEU A 30 -24.67 18.47 -2.48
N ASN A 31 -24.08 17.58 -1.67
CA ASN A 31 -22.65 17.55 -1.34
C ASN A 31 -22.41 16.09 -0.92
N ALA A 32 -21.59 15.25 -1.53
CA ALA A 32 -20.51 15.47 -2.46
C ALA A 32 -20.33 14.18 -3.28
N CYS A 33 -20.57 14.24 -4.58
CA CYS A 33 -19.81 13.40 -5.50
C CYS A 33 -18.53 14.20 -5.81
N ALA A 34 -17.67 14.35 -4.79
CA ALA A 34 -16.30 14.68 -5.07
C ALA A 34 -15.72 13.40 -5.66
N THR A 35 -15.65 13.35 -6.99
CA THR A 35 -14.93 12.33 -7.72
C THR A 35 -13.53 12.28 -7.13
N PHE A 36 -13.28 11.33 -6.24
CA PHE A 36 -11.95 11.08 -5.72
C PHE A 36 -11.17 10.50 -6.90
N THR A 37 -10.65 11.38 -7.75
CA THR A 37 -9.55 11.02 -8.65
C THR A 37 -8.37 10.75 -7.73
N SER A 38 -8.33 9.53 -7.19
CA SER A 38 -7.16 9.02 -6.53
C SER A 38 -6.09 8.93 -7.61
N THR A 39 -5.31 9.99 -7.79
CA THR A 39 -4.04 9.88 -8.48
C THR A 39 -3.17 9.05 -7.55
N SER A 40 -3.28 7.73 -7.66
CA SER A 40 -2.41 6.79 -6.95
C SER A 40 -1.01 7.06 -7.47
N ILE A 41 -0.23 7.84 -6.73
CA ILE A 41 1.18 7.99 -7.01
C ILE A 41 1.77 6.61 -6.73
N LYS A 42 2.12 5.88 -7.79
CA LYS A 42 2.84 4.61 -7.68
C LYS A 42 4.07 4.85 -6.80
N GLN A 43 4.30 3.95 -5.86
CA GLN A 43 5.48 4.01 -5.03
C GLN A 43 6.71 3.77 -5.91
N ARG A 44 7.85 4.37 -5.56
CA ARG A 44 9.13 4.14 -6.27
C ARG A 44 9.93 3.00 -5.65
N TYR A 45 9.52 2.52 -4.49
CA TYR A 45 10.11 1.37 -3.82
C TYR A 45 9.07 0.69 -2.93
N LEU A 46 9.32 -0.58 -2.62
CA LEU A 46 8.57 -1.40 -1.68
C LEU A 46 9.59 -2.08 -0.77
N GLU A 47 9.33 -2.03 0.54
CA GLU A 47 10.11 -2.74 1.56
C GLU A 47 9.45 -4.09 1.82
N LEU A 48 10.23 -5.15 1.69
CA LEU A 48 9.87 -6.55 1.90
C LEU A 48 10.85 -7.17 2.89
N THR A 49 10.56 -8.39 3.32
CA THR A 49 11.47 -9.22 4.11
C THR A 49 12.27 -10.17 3.22
N TYR A 50 13.36 -10.71 3.75
CA TYR A 50 14.12 -11.77 3.07
C TYR A 50 13.22 -12.97 2.70
N GLN A 51 12.32 -13.35 3.60
CA GLN A 51 11.45 -14.51 3.44
C GLN A 51 10.40 -14.34 2.33
N ASP A 52 10.06 -13.11 1.94
CA ASP A 52 9.13 -12.87 0.82
C ASP A 52 9.68 -13.39 -0.53
N PHE A 53 11.00 -13.66 -0.61
CA PHE A 53 11.65 -14.25 -1.78
C PHE A 53 11.84 -15.77 -1.67
N GLY A 54 11.29 -16.40 -0.62
CA GLY A 54 11.33 -17.84 -0.38
C GLY A 54 12.31 -18.26 0.71
N PRO A 55 12.48 -19.57 0.93
CA PRO A 55 13.42 -20.07 1.93
C PRO A 55 14.87 -19.73 1.56
N PRO A 56 15.81 -19.72 2.53
CA PRO A 56 17.22 -19.40 2.27
C PRO A 56 17.85 -20.23 1.15
N ALA A 57 17.52 -21.52 1.08
CA ALA A 57 18.01 -22.41 0.02
C ALA A 57 17.60 -21.99 -1.40
N LEU A 58 16.55 -21.17 -1.54
CA LEU A 58 16.08 -20.62 -2.81
C LEU A 58 16.56 -19.19 -3.03
N ALA A 59 16.50 -18.35 -1.99
CA ALA A 59 16.73 -16.90 -2.10
C ALA A 59 18.21 -16.49 -2.02
N THR A 60 19.10 -17.36 -1.55
CA THR A 60 20.52 -17.01 -1.28
C THR A 60 21.25 -16.51 -2.52
N ASP A 61 20.98 -17.08 -3.70
CA ASP A 61 21.64 -16.64 -4.94
C ASP A 61 21.23 -15.22 -5.35
N LEU A 62 20.04 -14.78 -4.96
CA LEU A 62 19.52 -13.44 -5.24
C LEU A 62 19.94 -12.42 -4.18
N LEU A 63 19.76 -12.76 -2.91
CA LEU A 63 19.83 -11.82 -1.78
C LEU A 63 21.12 -11.95 -0.97
N GLY A 64 21.90 -13.01 -1.19
CA GLY A 64 22.97 -13.44 -0.29
C GLY A 64 22.42 -14.15 0.94
N SER A 65 23.26 -14.29 1.97
CA SER A 65 22.89 -14.95 3.22
C SER A 65 21.69 -14.30 3.92
N GLU A 66 20.92 -15.09 4.66
CA GLU A 66 19.76 -14.63 5.46
C GLU A 66 20.15 -13.80 6.70
N TRP A 67 21.43 -13.74 7.04
CA TRP A 67 21.99 -12.90 8.08
C TRP A 67 22.60 -11.61 7.51
N TRP A 68 23.01 -10.71 8.39
CA TRP A 68 23.52 -9.40 7.95
C TRP A 68 24.76 -9.50 7.05
N GLN A 69 24.82 -8.70 5.98
CA GLN A 69 25.90 -8.75 4.99
C GLN A 69 27.28 -8.41 5.54
N TRP A 70 27.36 -7.66 6.64
CA TRP A 70 28.63 -7.36 7.31
C TRP A 70 29.08 -8.48 8.25
N ASN A 71 28.23 -9.46 8.56
CA ASN A 71 28.57 -10.62 9.36
C ASN A 71 28.91 -11.82 8.45
N PRO A 72 30.18 -12.18 8.25
CA PRO A 72 30.57 -13.20 7.27
C PRO A 72 30.14 -14.64 7.64
N HIS A 73 29.85 -14.91 8.91
CA HIS A 73 29.57 -16.26 9.40
C HIS A 73 28.22 -16.40 10.11
N GLY A 74 27.46 -15.31 10.20
CA GLY A 74 26.28 -15.25 11.07
C GLY A 74 26.65 -15.42 12.55
N ASP A 75 25.64 -15.55 13.38
CA ASP A 75 25.76 -15.90 14.79
C ASP A 75 25.67 -17.43 14.98
N PRO A 76 26.46 -18.01 15.92
CA PRO A 76 26.45 -19.44 16.19
C PRO A 76 25.17 -19.92 16.87
N ARG A 77 24.32 -19.00 17.33
CA ARG A 77 23.04 -19.29 17.96
C ARG A 77 21.91 -18.87 17.02
N PRO A 78 20.82 -19.65 16.92
CA PRO A 78 19.65 -19.25 16.16
C PRO A 78 19.15 -17.89 16.64
N ARG A 79 19.00 -16.97 15.70
CA ARG A 79 18.36 -15.67 15.89
C ARG A 79 17.66 -15.27 14.61
N GLN A 80 16.73 -14.34 14.74
CA GLN A 80 16.19 -13.63 13.60
C GLN A 80 17.11 -12.45 13.28
N TYR A 81 17.38 -12.26 11.99
CA TYR A 81 18.09 -11.08 11.48
C TYR A 81 17.08 -10.15 10.83
N ASP A 82 17.21 -8.87 11.13
CA ASP A 82 16.36 -7.83 10.55
C ASP A 82 16.92 -7.44 9.18
N VAL A 83 16.69 -8.29 8.18
CA VAL A 83 17.11 -8.10 6.78
C VAL A 83 15.91 -7.70 5.94
N HIS A 84 15.94 -6.47 5.45
CA HIS A 84 14.91 -5.88 4.61
C HIS A 84 15.36 -5.91 3.14
N VAL A 85 14.43 -6.13 2.23
CA VAL A 85 14.66 -6.10 0.79
C VAL A 85 13.90 -4.92 0.20
N ILE A 86 14.64 -3.96 -0.35
CA ILE A 86 14.06 -2.79 -1.01
C ILE A 86 13.99 -3.07 -2.51
N VAL A 87 12.79 -3.40 -2.98
CA VAL A 87 12.52 -3.50 -4.42
C VAL A 87 12.22 -2.11 -4.94
N TYR A 88 12.91 -1.66 -5.99
CA TYR A 88 12.80 -0.28 -6.44
C TYR A 88 12.64 -0.11 -7.95
N ARG A 89 11.96 0.98 -8.35
CA ARG A 89 11.67 1.37 -9.73
C ARG A 89 11.69 2.89 -9.86
N ASP A 90 12.18 3.40 -10.98
CA ASP A 90 12.21 4.84 -11.29
C ASP A 90 12.94 5.69 -10.21
N ILE A 91 13.94 5.07 -9.58
CA ILE A 91 14.84 5.66 -8.59
C ILE A 91 16.23 5.08 -8.80
N THR A 92 17.26 5.91 -8.60
CA THR A 92 18.65 5.47 -8.78
C THR A 92 19.10 4.63 -7.60
N GLU A 93 20.02 3.70 -7.83
CA GLU A 93 20.63 2.91 -6.76
C GLU A 93 21.22 3.83 -5.66
N ASN A 94 21.96 4.87 -6.03
CA ASN A 94 22.52 5.81 -5.07
C ASN A 94 21.44 6.49 -4.19
N GLU A 95 20.29 6.84 -4.74
CA GLU A 95 19.17 7.41 -3.97
C GLU A 95 18.58 6.37 -3.00
N VAL A 96 18.47 5.11 -3.41
CA VAL A 96 18.01 4.00 -2.54
C VAL A 96 18.99 3.76 -1.39
N HIS A 97 20.29 3.65 -1.67
CA HIS A 97 21.33 3.47 -0.64
C HIS A 97 21.36 4.64 0.35
N THR A 98 21.18 5.87 -0.12
CA THR A 98 21.10 7.06 0.74
C THR A 98 19.90 7.00 1.67
N ARG A 99 18.76 6.49 1.19
CA ARG A 99 17.51 6.44 1.94
C ARG A 99 17.44 5.27 2.92
N PHE A 100 18.08 4.16 2.58
CA PHE A 100 18.07 2.91 3.33
C PHE A 100 19.50 2.47 3.66
N PRO A 101 20.26 3.26 4.46
CA PRO A 101 21.65 2.95 4.73
C PRO A 101 21.76 1.71 5.62
N ILE A 102 22.72 0.85 5.28
CA ILE A 102 23.18 -0.25 6.14
C ILE A 102 23.82 0.34 7.39
N ASN A 103 23.43 -0.17 8.57
CA ASN A 103 23.97 0.31 9.84
C ASN A 103 24.11 -0.82 10.85
N GLU A 104 25.35 -1.29 11.01
CA GLU A 104 25.74 -2.33 11.95
C GLU A 104 25.43 -1.97 13.42
N ALA A 105 25.63 -0.71 13.81
CA ALA A 105 25.40 -0.27 15.19
C ALA A 105 23.92 -0.34 15.59
N THR A 106 23.01 -0.30 14.61
CA THR A 106 21.57 -0.45 14.82
C THR A 106 21.01 -1.74 14.23
N GLU A 107 21.89 -2.68 13.82
CA GLU A 107 21.50 -3.98 13.29
C GLU A 107 20.56 -3.92 12.05
N LYS A 108 20.69 -2.87 11.22
CA LYS A 108 19.85 -2.64 10.04
C LYS A 108 20.53 -3.05 8.75
N ASP A 109 19.97 -4.03 8.06
CA ASP A 109 20.44 -4.50 6.76
C ASP A 109 19.36 -4.29 5.70
N TYR A 110 19.75 -3.67 4.59
CA TYR A 110 18.92 -3.48 3.42
C TYR A 110 19.60 -4.12 2.21
N ARG A 111 18.85 -4.96 1.50
CA ARG A 111 19.23 -5.52 0.20
C ARG A 111 18.48 -4.78 -0.89
N TYR A 112 19.21 -4.23 -1.85
CA TYR A 112 18.63 -3.39 -2.89
C TYR A 112 18.40 -4.19 -4.15
N LEU A 113 17.16 -4.23 -4.62
CA LEU A 113 16.77 -5.07 -5.75
C LEU A 113 16.04 -4.24 -6.82
N PRO A 114 16.60 -4.06 -8.02
CA PRO A 114 15.86 -3.44 -9.12
C PRO A 114 14.59 -4.24 -9.43
N TYR A 115 13.49 -3.55 -9.73
CA TYR A 115 12.20 -4.15 -10.09
C TYR A 115 12.34 -5.26 -11.13
N SER A 116 13.11 -5.01 -12.19
CA SER A 116 13.34 -6.00 -13.26
C SER A 116 13.97 -7.28 -12.74
N THR A 117 14.97 -7.17 -11.86
CA THR A 117 15.66 -8.32 -11.26
C THR A 117 14.71 -9.12 -10.37
N ALA A 118 13.90 -8.43 -9.55
CA ALA A 118 12.87 -9.06 -8.73
C ALA A 118 11.85 -9.84 -9.59
N MET A 119 11.34 -9.22 -10.67
CA MET A 119 10.37 -9.87 -11.55
C MET A 119 10.97 -11.07 -12.29
N THR A 120 12.21 -10.97 -12.77
CA THR A 120 12.90 -12.10 -13.40
C THR A 120 13.03 -13.27 -12.44
N TYR A 121 13.50 -13.03 -11.22
CA TYR A 121 13.62 -14.07 -10.19
C TYR A 121 12.27 -14.72 -9.87
N LEU A 122 11.24 -13.91 -9.57
CA LEU A 122 9.94 -14.42 -9.18
C LEU A 122 9.29 -15.24 -10.31
N ASN A 123 9.33 -14.74 -11.54
CA ASN A 123 8.73 -15.45 -12.68
C ASN A 123 9.42 -16.76 -13.00
N ALA A 124 10.76 -16.79 -12.90
CA ALA A 124 11.53 -18.01 -13.10
C ALA A 124 11.17 -19.06 -12.04
N ASN A 125 11.19 -18.68 -10.76
CA ASN A 125 10.95 -19.63 -9.67
C ASN A 125 9.48 -20.07 -9.58
N ILE A 126 8.51 -19.19 -9.81
CA ILE A 126 7.08 -19.58 -9.84
C ILE A 126 6.83 -20.71 -10.86
N THR A 127 7.54 -20.67 -12.00
CA THR A 127 7.38 -21.64 -13.09
C THR A 127 8.20 -22.91 -12.88
N ALA A 128 9.45 -22.77 -12.40
CA ALA A 128 10.43 -23.84 -12.37
C ALA A 128 10.52 -24.61 -11.04
N LEU A 129 9.83 -24.15 -9.98
CA LEU A 129 9.89 -24.81 -8.67
C LEU A 129 9.43 -26.27 -8.74
N VAL A 130 10.30 -27.18 -8.28
CA VAL A 130 10.05 -28.63 -8.17
C VAL A 130 10.68 -29.16 -6.88
N SER A 131 10.04 -30.14 -6.23
CA SER A 131 10.53 -30.86 -5.06
C SER A 131 9.79 -32.20 -4.95
N ASP A 132 10.29 -33.12 -4.13
CA ASP A 132 9.62 -34.41 -3.86
C ASP A 132 8.32 -34.24 -3.05
N ASP A 133 8.19 -33.11 -2.33
CA ASP A 133 7.00 -32.74 -1.57
C ASP A 133 6.21 -31.62 -2.29
N GLU A 134 5.15 -32.01 -2.99
CA GLU A 134 4.27 -31.09 -3.72
C GLU A 134 3.58 -30.06 -2.81
N SER A 135 3.34 -30.38 -1.53
CA SER A 135 2.70 -29.43 -0.61
C SER A 135 3.62 -28.26 -0.29
N VAL A 136 4.91 -28.55 -0.09
CA VAL A 136 5.96 -27.53 0.12
C VAL A 136 6.15 -26.68 -1.13
N VAL A 137 6.15 -27.31 -2.31
CA VAL A 137 6.26 -26.59 -3.60
C VAL A 137 5.10 -25.60 -3.74
N GLN A 138 3.89 -26.05 -3.44
CA GLN A 138 2.70 -25.21 -3.60
C GLN A 138 2.71 -24.03 -2.63
N GLU A 139 3.09 -24.23 -1.37
CA GLU A 139 3.20 -23.16 -0.37
C GLU A 139 4.22 -22.09 -0.81
N ILE A 140 5.42 -22.51 -1.22
CA ILE A 140 6.45 -21.58 -1.70
C ILE A 140 5.97 -20.86 -2.97
N ARG A 141 5.33 -21.57 -3.90
CA ARG A 141 4.81 -20.95 -5.12
C ARG A 141 3.76 -19.88 -4.82
N GLU A 142 2.85 -20.14 -3.87
CA GLU A 142 1.83 -19.17 -3.44
C GLU A 142 2.45 -17.93 -2.81
N LEU A 143 3.47 -18.11 -1.95
CA LEU A 143 4.27 -17.02 -1.40
C LEU A 143 4.88 -16.16 -2.52
N LEU A 144 5.60 -16.77 -3.48
CA LEU A 144 6.23 -16.01 -4.58
C LEU A 144 5.21 -15.29 -5.47
N ILE A 145 4.03 -15.90 -5.70
CA ILE A 145 2.93 -15.26 -6.42
C ILE A 145 2.41 -14.04 -5.65
N GLN A 146 2.28 -14.16 -4.33
CA GLN A 146 1.83 -13.07 -3.46
C GLN A 146 2.85 -11.92 -3.47
N THR A 147 4.14 -12.20 -3.28
CA THR A 147 5.22 -11.20 -3.35
C THR A 147 5.23 -10.48 -4.69
N ARG A 148 5.10 -11.21 -5.81
CA ARG A 148 5.01 -10.61 -7.16
C ARG A 148 3.82 -9.65 -7.25
N ARG A 149 2.66 -10.05 -6.73
CA ARG A 149 1.44 -9.25 -6.73
C ARG A 149 1.62 -7.96 -5.94
N GLU A 150 2.23 -8.02 -4.78
CA GLU A 150 2.49 -6.85 -3.93
C GLU A 150 3.43 -5.85 -4.61
N ILE A 151 4.51 -6.33 -5.22
CA ILE A 151 5.44 -5.49 -5.97
C ILE A 151 4.73 -4.80 -7.14
N VAL A 152 3.92 -5.53 -7.91
CA VAL A 152 3.13 -4.97 -9.03
C VAL A 152 2.09 -3.96 -8.53
N GLN A 153 1.41 -4.23 -7.43
CA GLN A 153 0.43 -3.31 -6.87
C GLN A 153 1.08 -2.00 -6.39
N ALA A 154 2.27 -2.09 -5.78
CA ALA A 154 2.98 -0.93 -5.25
C ALA A 154 3.70 -0.11 -6.33
N LEU A 155 4.45 -0.79 -7.22
CA LEU A 155 5.39 -0.19 -8.18
C LEU A 155 4.88 -0.18 -9.62
N GLY A 156 3.74 -0.84 -9.85
CA GLY A 156 3.14 -1.00 -11.14
C GLY A 156 3.63 -2.18 -11.96
N ASP A 157 2.87 -2.50 -13.00
CA ASP A 157 3.32 -3.25 -14.19
C ASP A 157 4.37 -2.48 -14.98
#